data_AF-T1CD44-F1
#
_entry.id   AF-T1CD44-F1
#
_cell.length_a   1.000
_cell.length_b   1.000
_cell.length_c   1.000
_cell.angle_alpha   90.00
_cell.angle_beta   90.00
_cell.angle_gamma   90.00
#
_symmetry.space_group_name_H-M   'P 1'
#
loop_
_entity.id
_entity.type
_entity.pdbx_description
1 polymer ?
#
loop_
_entity_poly.entity_id
_entity_poly.type
_entity_poly.pdbx_seq_one_letter_code
_entity_poly.pdbx_strand_id
1 'polypeptide(L)'
;FFTDEEVMKIFNEIEIKIREDKRRSDKHKRYFLLVKFLYRTGARIDEILILKPSDINLATNTIRLKTLKQGKDKNGIQREKFRVISIHPDLRDTYMQYLLEFNIPQKGEDLMFPMKRQVVDLYFKKI
;
A
#
# COMPACT_ATOMS: atom_id res chain seq x y z
N PHE A 1 1.66 -9.23 -18.04
CA PHE A 1 0.96 -8.10 -17.39
C PHE A 1 -0.50 -8.47 -17.27
N PHE A 2 -1.20 -8.00 -16.24
CA PHE A 2 -2.63 -8.27 -16.08
C PHE A 2 -3.47 -7.29 -16.92
N THR A 3 -4.58 -7.75 -17.46
CA THR A 3 -5.62 -6.88 -18.05
C THR A 3 -6.44 -6.20 -16.95
N ASP A 4 -7.18 -5.14 -17.30
CA ASP A 4 -8.07 -4.48 -16.32
C ASP A 4 -9.13 -5.44 -15.78
N GLU A 5 -9.65 -6.36 -16.62
CA GLU A 5 -10.58 -7.39 -16.17
C GLU A 5 -9.95 -8.34 -15.16
N GLU A 6 -8.70 -8.77 -15.38
CA GLU A 6 -7.97 -9.62 -14.44
C GLU A 6 -7.70 -8.89 -13.11
N VAL A 7 -7.36 -7.60 -13.17
CA VAL A 7 -7.19 -6.77 -11.96
C VAL A 7 -8.52 -6.63 -11.20
N MET A 8 -9.63 -6.41 -11.90
CA MET A 8 -10.95 -6.34 -11.27
C MET A 8 -11.37 -7.67 -10.64
N LYS A 9 -11.02 -8.81 -11.24
CA LYS A 9 -11.21 -10.13 -10.63
C LYS A 9 -10.43 -10.24 -9.32
N ILE A 10 -9.16 -9.82 -9.28
CA ILE A 10 -8.35 -9.82 -8.05
C ILE A 10 -9.02 -8.98 -6.95
N PHE A 11 -9.52 -7.78 -7.27
CA PHE A 11 -10.23 -6.95 -6.29
C PHE A 11 -11.49 -7.63 -5.76
N ASN A 12 -12.32 -8.19 -6.66
CA ASN A 12 -13.55 -8.87 -6.28
C ASN A 12 -13.28 -10.11 -5.43
N GLU A 13 -12.26 -10.92 -5.75
CA GLU A 13 -11.88 -12.08 -4.94
C GLU A 13 -11.50 -11.69 -3.50
N ILE A 14 -10.78 -10.58 -3.32
CA ILE A 14 -10.46 -10.09 -1.98
C ILE A 14 -11.73 -9.58 -1.27
N GLU A 15 -12.62 -8.88 -1.96
CA GLU A 15 -13.91 -8.43 -1.40
C GLU A 15 -14.83 -9.58 -0.99
N ILE A 16 -14.87 -10.68 -1.76
CA ILE A 16 -15.55 -11.91 -1.38
C ILE A 16 -14.96 -12.46 -0.08
N LYS A 17 -13.63 -12.57 0.02
CA LYS A 17 -12.95 -13.02 1.25
C LYS A 17 -13.22 -12.11 2.45
N ILE A 18 -13.34 -10.79 2.26
CA ILE A 18 -13.72 -9.84 3.31
C ILE A 18 -15.13 -10.14 3.84
N ARG A 19 -16.07 -10.45 2.95
CA ARG A 19 -17.48 -10.73 3.30
C ARG A 19 -17.65 -12.11 3.95
N GLU A 20 -16.96 -13.12 3.44
CA GLU A 20 -17.14 -14.52 3.86
C GLU A 20 -16.30 -14.90 5.09
N ASP A 21 -15.02 -14.51 5.16
CA ASP A 21 -14.15 -14.80 6.32
C ASP A 21 -14.21 -13.65 7.33
N LYS A 22 -15.32 -13.56 8.07
CA LYS A 22 -15.51 -12.53 9.10
C LYS A 22 -14.38 -12.50 10.12
N ARG A 23 -13.82 -13.67 10.47
CA ARG A 23 -12.73 -13.81 11.45
C ARG A 23 -11.42 -13.16 10.95
N ARG A 24 -11.14 -13.23 9.64
CA ARG A 24 -9.93 -12.65 9.03
C ARG A 24 -10.23 -11.43 8.16
N SER A 25 -11.44 -10.88 8.24
CA SER A 25 -11.90 -9.76 7.41
C SER A 25 -10.92 -8.58 7.44
N ASP A 26 -10.43 -8.21 8.63
CA ASP A 26 -9.44 -7.15 8.81
C ASP A 26 -8.12 -7.39 8.07
N LYS A 27 -7.66 -8.64 8.09
CA LYS A 27 -6.50 -9.06 7.30
C LYS A 27 -6.78 -8.85 5.82
N HIS A 28 -7.94 -9.28 5.32
CA HIS A 28 -8.31 -9.14 3.92
C HIS A 28 -8.47 -7.67 3.49
N LYS A 29 -9.03 -6.80 4.34
CA LYS A 29 -9.10 -5.34 4.12
C LYS A 29 -7.71 -4.71 3.97
N ARG A 30 -6.75 -5.13 4.80
CA ARG A 30 -5.35 -4.69 4.66
C ARG A 30 -4.74 -5.11 3.32
N TYR A 31 -4.99 -6.34 2.88
CA TYR A 31 -4.53 -6.80 1.56
C TYR A 31 -5.21 -6.06 0.41
N PHE A 32 -6.51 -5.77 0.53
CA PHE A 32 -7.25 -4.98 -0.45
C PHE A 32 -6.61 -3.61 -0.66
N LEU A 33 -6.35 -2.90 0.44
CA LEU A 33 -5.67 -1.61 0.39
C LEU A 33 -4.26 -1.74 -0.21
N LEU A 34 -3.49 -2.77 0.17
CA LEU A 34 -2.15 -3.00 -0.37
C LEU A 34 -2.17 -3.21 -1.90
N VAL A 35 -3.11 -4.01 -2.42
CA VAL A 35 -3.25 -4.22 -3.87
C VAL A 35 -3.65 -2.93 -4.58
N LYS A 36 -4.56 -2.12 -3.99
CA LYS A 36 -4.91 -0.80 -4.52
C LYS A 36 -3.69 0.13 -4.60
N PHE A 37 -2.82 0.15 -3.58
CA PHE A 37 -1.57 0.90 -3.62
C PHE A 37 -0.67 0.43 -4.77
N LEU A 38 -0.44 -0.88 -4.89
CA LEU A 38 0.42 -1.43 -5.95
C LEU A 38 -0.12 -1.07 -7.35
N TYR A 39 -1.41 -1.26 -7.58
CA TYR A 39 -2.04 -1.00 -8.87
C TYR A 39 -2.05 0.49 -9.23
N ARG A 40 -2.48 1.37 -8.30
CA ARG A 40 -2.65 2.80 -8.59
C ARG A 40 -1.35 3.60 -8.60
N THR A 41 -0.30 3.12 -7.91
CA THR A 41 0.98 3.84 -7.82
C THR A 41 2.08 3.25 -8.68
N GLY A 42 1.97 1.99 -9.10
CA GLY A 42 3.04 1.25 -9.77
C GLY A 42 4.32 1.10 -8.92
N ALA A 43 4.25 1.36 -7.61
CA ALA A 43 5.39 1.24 -6.71
C ALA A 43 5.77 -0.22 -6.46
N ARG A 44 7.04 -0.46 -6.14
CA ARG A 44 7.48 -1.81 -5.77
C ARG A 44 6.90 -2.18 -4.41
N ILE A 45 6.61 -3.46 -4.23
CA ILE A 45 6.09 -3.99 -2.95
C ILE A 45 6.93 -3.57 -1.74
N ASP A 46 8.26 -3.59 -1.86
CA ASP A 46 9.13 -3.19 -0.75
C ASP A 46 9.06 -1.68 -0.43
N GLU A 47 8.71 -0.83 -1.40
CA GLU A 47 8.47 0.60 -1.17
C GLU A 47 7.12 0.84 -0.46
N ILE A 48 6.11 0.01 -0.77
CA ILE A 48 4.78 0.09 -0.15
C ILE A 48 4.80 -0.50 1.28
N LEU A 49 5.52 -1.60 1.51
CA LEU A 49 5.56 -2.24 2.83
C LEU A 49 6.23 -1.38 3.92
N ILE A 50 7.09 -0.46 3.53
CA ILE A 50 7.73 0.50 4.45
C ILE A 50 6.96 1.82 4.59
N LEU A 51 5.82 1.96 3.90
CA LEU A 51 5.03 3.19 3.88
C LEU A 51 4.33 3.41 5.22
N LYS A 52 4.38 4.64 5.70
CA LYS A 52 3.70 5.09 6.92
C LYS A 52 2.53 6.00 6.58
N PRO A 53 1.53 6.15 7.48
CA PRO A 53 0.48 7.15 7.30
C PRO A 53 1.05 8.57 7.10
N SER A 54 2.12 8.93 7.83
CA SER A 54 2.77 10.24 7.74
C SER A 54 3.43 10.54 6.39
N ASP A 55 3.70 9.53 5.56
CA ASP A 55 4.20 9.72 4.20
C ASP A 55 3.10 10.16 3.20
N ILE A 56 1.83 10.13 3.62
CA ILE A 56 0.67 10.44 2.78
C ILE A 56 0.07 11.78 3.21
N ASN A 57 0.11 12.76 2.32
CA ASN A 57 -0.46 14.07 2.54
C ASN A 57 -1.80 14.20 1.81
N LEU A 58 -2.90 14.10 2.56
CA LEU A 58 -4.26 14.22 2.03
C LEU A 58 -4.63 15.65 1.61
N ALA A 59 -3.96 16.68 2.13
CA ALA A 59 -4.21 18.07 1.76
C ALA A 59 -3.61 18.40 0.38
N THR A 60 -2.39 17.90 0.11
CA THR A 60 -1.75 18.06 -1.20
C THR A 60 -2.04 16.90 -2.15
N ASN A 61 -2.76 15.88 -1.70
CA ASN A 61 -3.08 14.66 -2.44
C ASN A 61 -1.83 13.94 -2.99
N THR A 62 -0.79 13.80 -2.15
CA THR A 62 0.49 13.20 -2.52
C THR A 62 0.96 12.10 -1.58
N ILE A 63 1.74 11.15 -2.11
CA ILE A 63 2.46 10.12 -1.35
C ILE A 63 3.95 10.34 -1.55
N ARG A 64 4.70 10.34 -0.46
CA ARG A 64 6.16 10.37 -0.44
C ARG A 64 6.70 8.94 -0.35
N LEU A 65 7.16 8.39 -1.46
CA LEU A 65 7.73 7.04 -1.52
C LEU A 65 9.23 7.07 -1.34
N LYS A 66 9.75 6.30 -0.38
CA LYS A 66 11.18 6.03 -0.26
C LYS A 66 11.62 5.09 -1.38
N THR A 67 12.63 5.51 -2.14
CA THR A 67 13.18 4.71 -3.25
C THR A 67 14.24 3.74 -2.74
N LEU A 68 14.24 2.52 -3.27
CA LEU A 68 15.20 1.47 -2.86
C LEU A 68 16.63 1.73 -3.39
N LYS A 69 16.78 2.54 -4.45
CA LYS A 69 18.10 2.86 -4.99
C LYS A 69 18.78 3.90 -4.11
N GLN A 70 19.67 3.42 -3.25
CA GLN A 70 20.58 4.25 -2.46
C GLN A 70 21.63 4.85 -3.40
N GLY A 71 21.56 6.17 -3.60
CA GLY A 71 22.68 6.91 -4.19
C GLY A 71 23.68 7.23 -3.08
N LYS A 72 24.96 6.93 -3.30
CA LYS A 72 26.03 7.55 -2.52
C LYS A 72 26.15 9.00 -2.98
N ASP A 73 26.27 9.93 -2.03
CA ASP A 73 26.64 11.30 -2.37
C ASP A 73 28.13 11.41 -2.75
N LYS A 74 28.59 12.61 -3.12
CA LYS A 74 29.98 12.86 -3.52
C LYS A 74 31.01 12.51 -2.42
N ASN A 75 30.55 12.37 -1.17
CA ASN A 75 31.36 12.03 -0.01
C ASN A 75 31.20 10.56 0.41
N GLY A 76 30.51 9.74 -0.39
CA GLY A 76 30.29 8.32 -0.12
C GLY A 76 29.17 8.02 0.87
N ILE A 77 28.45 9.03 1.38
CA ILE A 77 27.37 8.87 2.36
C ILE A 77 26.10 8.42 1.62
N GLN A 78 25.49 7.33 2.08
CA GLN A 78 24.20 6.88 1.56
C GLN A 78 23.11 7.86 1.96
N ARG A 79 22.46 8.49 0.98
CA ARG A 79 21.28 9.31 1.23
C ARG A 79 20.03 8.58 0.78
N GLU A 80 19.03 8.61 1.65
CA GLU A 80 17.70 8.14 1.32
C GLU A 80 17.11 9.06 0.25
N LYS A 81 16.77 8.47 -0.90
CA LYS A 81 16.11 9.18 -1.98
C LYS A 81 14.62 8.93 -1.89
N PHE A 82 13.83 9.99 -2.02
CA PHE A 82 12.37 9.94 -2.04
C PHE A 82 11.86 10.46 -3.36
N ARG A 83 10.72 9.94 -3.81
CA ARG A 83 9.93 10.53 -4.89
C ARG A 83 8.53 10.85 -4.38
N VAL A 84 7.94 11.90 -4.91
CA VAL A 84 6.56 12.28 -4.59
C VAL A 84 5.68 11.93 -5.78
N ILE A 85 4.57 11.27 -5.51
CA ILE A 85 3.57 10.91 -6.52
C ILE A 85 2.19 11.40 -6.08
N SER A 86 1.30 11.64 -7.03
CA SER A 86 -0.09 12.00 -6.74
C SER A 86 -0.91 10.78 -6.32
N ILE A 87 -1.89 10.96 -5.45
CA ILE A 87 -2.83 9.91 -5.05
C ILE A 87 -3.98 9.85 -6.05
N HIS A 88 -4.24 8.67 -6.60
CA HIS A 88 -5.42 8.44 -7.41
C HIS A 88 -6.70 8.51 -6.54
N PRO A 89 -7.81 9.15 -6.98
CA PRO A 89 -9.03 9.30 -6.17
C PRO A 89 -9.54 8.00 -5.53
N ASP A 90 -9.69 6.92 -6.31
CA ASP A 90 -10.06 5.59 -5.80
C ASP A 90 -9.13 5.06 -4.68
N LEU A 91 -7.82 5.33 -4.77
CA LEU A 91 -6.88 4.96 -3.71
C LEU A 91 -7.08 5.84 -2.47
N ARG A 92 -7.33 7.14 -2.66
CA ARG A 92 -7.57 8.10 -1.57
C ARG A 92 -8.77 7.67 -0.73
N ASP A 93 -9.89 7.36 -1.38
CA ASP A 93 -11.12 6.98 -0.69
C ASP A 93 -10.94 5.68 0.10
N THR A 94 -10.34 4.67 -0.54
CA THR A 94 -10.02 3.39 0.11
C THR A 94 -9.08 3.58 1.30
N TYR A 95 -8.06 4.44 1.16
CA TYR A 95 -7.11 4.74 2.22
C TYR A 95 -7.77 5.48 3.40
N MET A 96 -8.57 6.51 3.12
CA MET A 96 -9.29 7.25 4.16
C MET A 96 -10.26 6.35 4.93
N GLN A 97 -11.00 5.50 4.23
CA GLN A 97 -11.87 4.51 4.84
C GLN A 97 -11.09 3.57 5.76
N TYR A 98 -9.94 3.08 5.30
CA TYR A 98 -9.07 2.20 6.09
C TYR A 98 -8.56 2.87 7.37
N LEU A 99 -8.12 4.14 7.30
CA LEU A 99 -7.66 4.86 8.49
C LEU A 99 -8.77 4.98 9.54
N LEU A 100 -9.99 5.31 9.11
CA LEU A 100 -11.15 5.45 9.99
C LEU A 100 -11.52 4.11 10.64
N GLU A 101 -11.60 3.05 9.84
CA GLU A 101 -12.00 1.72 10.30
C GLU A 101 -11.02 1.11 11.31
N PHE A 102 -9.72 1.34 11.13
CA PHE A 102 -8.68 0.82 12.01
C PHE A 102 -8.21 1.82 13.07
N ASN A 103 -8.85 2.99 13.16
CA ASN A 103 -8.51 4.09 14.06
C ASN A 103 -7.01 4.47 13.99
N ILE A 104 -6.47 4.55 12.77
CA ILE A 104 -5.06 4.85 12.51
C ILE A 104 -4.89 6.36 12.39
N PRO A 105 -3.97 6.99 13.16
CA PRO A 105 -3.72 8.42 13.04
C PRO A 105 -3.08 8.76 11.69
N GLN A 106 -3.54 9.85 11.06
CA GLN A 106 -3.01 10.30 9.76
C GLN A 106 -1.51 10.62 9.78
N LYS A 107 -0.97 11.03 10.93
CA LYS A 107 0.47 11.28 11.14
C LYS A 107 1.14 10.15 11.92
N GLY A 108 0.60 8.94 11.85
CA GLY A 108 1.21 7.76 12.45
C GLY A 108 2.57 7.45 11.85
N GLU A 109 3.51 7.03 12.68
CA GLU A 109 4.87 6.65 12.29
C GLU A 109 5.06 5.13 12.15
N ASP A 110 4.04 4.35 12.50
CA ASP A 110 4.02 2.91 12.31
C ASP A 110 3.76 2.55 10.84
N LEU A 111 4.26 1.38 10.44
CA LEU A 111 4.05 0.86 9.09
C LEU A 111 2.56 0.60 8.86
N MET A 112 2.03 1.08 7.73
CA MET A 112 0.64 0.78 7.33
C MET A 112 0.45 -0.71 7.08
N PHE A 113 1.49 -1.37 6.57
CA PHE A 113 1.49 -2.77 6.22
C PHE A 113 2.58 -3.51 7.01
N PRO A 114 2.33 -3.88 8.29
CA PRO A 114 3.30 -4.59 9.12
C PRO A 114 3.39 -6.07 8.70
N MET A 115 3.78 -6.32 7.45
CA MET A 115 3.79 -7.63 6.80
C MET A 115 5.11 -7.82 6.07
N LYS A 116 5.65 -9.04 6.12
CA LYS A 116 6.81 -9.42 5.31
C LYS A 116 6.38 -9.70 3.88
N ARG A 117 7.20 -9.33 2.90
CA ARG A 117 6.98 -9.62 1.47
C ARG A 117 6.60 -11.07 1.19
N GLN A 118 7.32 -12.03 1.80
CA GLN A 118 7.05 -13.46 1.64
C GLN A 118 5.61 -13.85 2.02
N VAL A 119 5.03 -13.22 3.04
CA VAL A 119 3.66 -13.49 3.48
C VAL A 119 2.66 -12.91 2.46
N VAL A 120 2.99 -11.75 1.87
CA VAL A 120 2.19 -11.16 0.79
C VAL A 120 2.21 -12.04 -0.45
N ASP A 121 3.38 -12.54 -0.85
CA ASP A 121 3.51 -13.45 -1.99
C ASP A 121 2.68 -14.73 -1.77
N LEU A 122 2.72 -15.30 -0.56
CA LEU A 122 1.89 -16.46 -0.20
C LEU A 122 0.39 -16.17 -0.20
N TYR A 123 -0.01 -14.93 0.10
CA TYR A 123 -1.40 -14.52 0.04
C TYR A 123 -1.86 -14.38 -1.43
N PHE A 124 -1.06 -13.73 -2.27
CA PHE A 124 -1.35 -13.57 -3.70
C PHE A 124 -1.41 -14.88 -4.46
N LYS A 125 -0.62 -15.90 -4.08
CA LYS A 125 -0.71 -17.25 -4.66
C LYS A 125 -2.01 -18.00 -4.35
N LYS A 126 -2.81 -17.50 -3.40
CA LYS A 126 -4.10 -18.11 -2.98
C LYS A 126 -5.32 -17.34 -3.50
N ILE A 127 -5.06 -16.29 -4.27
CA ILE A 127 -6.04 -15.60 -5.11
C ILE A 127 -5.86 -16.19 -6.50
#